data_AF-A0A4Q1CV40-F1
#
_entry.id   AF-A0A4Q1CV40-F1
#
_cell.length_a   1.000
_cell.length_b   1.000
_cell.length_c   1.000
_cell.angle_alpha   90.00
_cell.angle_beta   90.00
_cell.angle_gamma   90.00
#
_symmetry.space_group_name_H-M   'P 1'
#
loop_
_entity.id
_entity.type
_entity.pdbx_description
1 polymer ?
#
loop_
_entity_poly.entity_id
_entity_poly.type
_entity_poly.pdbx_seq_one_letter_code
_entity_poly.pdbx_strand_id
1 'polypeptide(L)'
;MRLAAITLAVATVLAAGGCNRSGSNADVGKAPSLEFDKPVSGEITSRSGINFNDGSHHQLYQITLEDKQLVGMKLTGALSGSIAVFNNGSLVASSRTGYERSGDVSLAFRANGAGTYQVAVNADSPTAYGPYRLRVEKLVPYDGKPIAGSGEVVDMLVSGSQDYTLQVDKAGLYEVNLSSDAFDTVLKLKGGEIDAENDDGGDSTNSRLSLPLQPGKYTLGVRGLDDDASGTFKLTVARTELPGNIVERDGTQLPQSGSVFTMLDSEGRRRFLLTLERPGDVRLDAISGQVDTVLRVVGGDVELVDDDGGNGTNARLQESLPAGHYTVDISSLSDEQGLVEVRVQIDGASAAGVAASAARAAADAAAVPGDAAVDAASR
;
A
#
# COMPACT_ATOMS: atom_id res chain seq x y z
N MET A 1 -56.27 16.07 45.05
CA MET A 1 -56.02 14.62 44.96
C MET A 1 -54.99 14.41 43.86
N ARG A 2 -53.76 14.04 44.22
CA ARG A 2 -52.65 13.84 43.27
C ARG A 2 -52.66 12.37 42.83
N LEU A 3 -52.78 12.13 41.52
CA LEU A 3 -52.70 10.79 40.93
C LEU A 3 -51.25 10.51 40.53
N ALA A 4 -50.72 9.41 41.06
CA ALA A 4 -49.36 8.94 40.84
C ALA A 4 -49.26 8.17 39.52
N ALA A 5 -48.21 8.45 38.77
CA ALA A 5 -47.81 7.68 37.59
C ALA A 5 -47.04 6.43 38.02
N ILE A 6 -47.43 5.26 37.50
CA ILE A 6 -46.72 3.99 37.69
C ILE A 6 -45.85 3.77 36.45
N THR A 7 -44.54 3.76 36.67
CA THR A 7 -43.50 3.41 35.69
C THR A 7 -43.42 1.89 35.56
N LEU A 8 -43.59 1.37 34.34
CA LEU A 8 -43.43 -0.05 34.02
C LEU A 8 -41.96 -0.32 33.67
N ALA A 9 -41.23 -1.01 34.55
CA ALA A 9 -39.88 -1.50 34.28
C ALA A 9 -39.97 -2.85 33.54
N VAL A 10 -39.44 -2.91 32.32
CA VAL A 10 -39.27 -4.14 31.56
C VAL A 10 -37.98 -4.80 32.04
N ALA A 11 -38.10 -5.93 32.74
CA ALA A 11 -36.97 -6.76 33.14
C ALA A 11 -36.50 -7.61 31.93
N THR A 12 -35.31 -7.36 31.45
CA THR A 12 -34.57 -8.24 30.53
C THR A 12 -34.16 -9.51 31.27
N VAL A 13 -34.62 -10.66 30.80
CA VAL A 13 -34.24 -11.97 31.34
C VAL A 13 -32.82 -12.30 30.85
N LEU A 14 -31.86 -12.32 31.78
CA LEU A 14 -30.58 -13.01 31.59
C LEU A 14 -30.81 -14.52 31.67
N ALA A 15 -30.57 -15.24 30.58
CA ALA A 15 -30.48 -16.70 30.61
C ALA A 15 -29.05 -17.10 31.03
N ALA A 16 -28.85 -17.32 32.32
CA ALA A 16 -27.67 -18.01 32.84
C ALA A 16 -27.90 -19.53 32.75
N GLY A 17 -27.15 -20.20 31.87
CA GLY A 17 -27.19 -21.65 31.70
C GLY A 17 -25.80 -22.26 31.79
N GLY A 18 -25.34 -22.55 33.01
CA GLY A 18 -24.15 -23.36 33.25
C GLY A 18 -24.52 -24.81 33.52
N CYS A 19 -23.87 -25.77 32.84
CA CYS A 19 -23.76 -27.16 33.26
C CYS A 19 -22.51 -27.80 32.63
N ASN A 20 -21.50 -28.08 33.45
CA ASN A 20 -20.34 -28.92 33.15
C ASN A 20 -20.76 -30.37 32.89
N ARG A 21 -20.31 -30.99 31.78
CA ARG A 21 -20.14 -32.45 31.67
C ARG A 21 -18.93 -32.81 30.80
N SER A 22 -18.23 -33.82 31.30
CA SER A 22 -16.97 -34.43 30.85
C SER A 22 -16.98 -34.91 29.39
N GLY A 23 -15.78 -35.05 28.82
CA GLY A 23 -15.51 -35.31 27.42
C GLY A 23 -16.19 -36.56 26.85
N SER A 24 -16.93 -36.33 25.78
CA SER A 24 -17.20 -37.26 24.69
C SER A 24 -17.54 -36.41 23.46
N ASN A 25 -17.45 -36.98 22.25
CA ASN A 25 -17.72 -36.36 20.94
C ASN A 25 -19.17 -35.84 20.72
N ALA A 26 -19.77 -35.20 21.72
CA ALA A 26 -21.20 -34.88 21.81
C ALA A 26 -21.49 -33.38 22.01
N ASP A 27 -20.52 -32.48 21.81
CA ASP A 27 -20.75 -31.02 21.93
C ASP A 27 -20.96 -30.31 20.58
N VAL A 28 -21.01 -31.09 19.48
CA VAL A 28 -21.38 -30.56 18.16
C VAL A 28 -22.80 -29.97 18.17
N GLY A 29 -23.69 -30.45 19.05
CA GLY A 29 -25.10 -30.02 19.12
C GLY A 29 -25.41 -28.81 20.01
N LYS A 30 -24.43 -28.21 20.70
CA LYS A 30 -24.66 -27.10 21.66
C LYS A 30 -23.92 -25.79 21.34
N ALA A 31 -23.00 -25.80 20.39
CA ALA A 31 -22.30 -24.58 20.01
C ALA A 31 -23.28 -23.56 19.39
N PRO A 32 -23.15 -22.25 19.69
CA PRO A 32 -23.96 -21.23 19.03
C PRO A 32 -23.78 -21.26 17.51
N SER A 33 -24.87 -21.11 16.77
CA SER A 33 -24.81 -21.04 15.30
C SER A 33 -24.37 -19.65 14.85
N LEU A 34 -23.47 -19.60 13.88
CA LEU A 34 -23.14 -18.40 13.12
C LEU A 34 -24.10 -18.26 11.96
N GLU A 35 -24.38 -17.02 11.61
CA GLU A 35 -25.14 -16.66 10.42
C GLU A 35 -24.32 -15.65 9.60
N PHE A 36 -24.41 -15.76 8.27
CA PHE A 36 -23.75 -14.82 7.38
C PHE A 36 -24.23 -13.39 7.63
N ASP A 37 -23.28 -12.44 7.61
CA ASP A 37 -23.48 -11.00 7.79
C ASP A 37 -24.09 -10.59 9.14
N LYS A 38 -24.19 -11.52 10.10
CA LYS A 38 -24.62 -11.25 11.47
C LYS A 38 -23.46 -11.51 12.44
N PRO A 39 -22.70 -10.46 12.79
CA PRO A 39 -21.58 -10.61 13.71
C PRO A 39 -22.07 -11.03 15.11
N VAL A 40 -21.32 -11.93 15.74
CA VAL A 40 -21.52 -12.36 17.12
C VAL A 40 -20.45 -11.76 18.00
N SER A 41 -20.81 -11.42 19.24
CA SER A 41 -19.86 -10.99 20.27
C SER A 41 -19.63 -12.13 21.26
N GLY A 42 -18.39 -12.28 21.70
CA GLY A 42 -17.97 -13.28 22.67
C GLY A 42 -16.83 -12.75 23.53
N GLU A 43 -16.43 -13.52 24.53
CA GLU A 43 -15.28 -13.22 25.39
C GLU A 43 -14.58 -14.51 25.77
N ILE A 44 -13.25 -14.55 25.59
CA ILE A 44 -12.43 -15.63 26.12
C ILE A 44 -12.07 -15.29 27.56
N THR A 45 -12.39 -16.19 28.49
CA THR A 45 -12.15 -16.04 29.92
C THR A 45 -11.49 -17.30 30.49
N SER A 46 -11.08 -17.26 31.76
CA SER A 46 -10.54 -18.43 32.47
C SER A 46 -11.53 -19.59 32.62
N ARG A 47 -12.81 -19.39 32.30
CA ARG A 47 -13.86 -20.42 32.30
C ARG A 47 -14.13 -21.01 30.92
N SER A 48 -13.56 -20.43 29.87
CA SER A 48 -13.68 -20.94 28.50
C SER A 48 -12.97 -22.29 28.36
N GLY A 49 -13.32 -23.06 27.34
CA GLY A 49 -12.71 -24.36 27.06
C GLY A 49 -11.18 -24.24 26.92
N ILE A 50 -10.44 -25.29 27.26
CA ILE A 50 -8.97 -25.27 27.24
C ILE A 50 -8.48 -26.07 26.04
N ASN A 51 -7.52 -25.50 25.32
CA ASN A 51 -6.70 -26.15 24.31
C ASN A 51 -5.63 -26.99 25.02
N PHE A 52 -5.71 -28.32 24.90
CA PHE A 52 -4.85 -29.24 25.65
C PHE A 52 -3.41 -29.34 25.10
N ASN A 53 -3.16 -28.81 23.91
CA ASN A 53 -1.83 -28.74 23.29
C ASN A 53 -0.95 -27.65 23.93
N ASP A 54 -1.51 -26.49 24.27
CA ASP A 54 -0.75 -25.31 24.69
C ASP A 54 -1.29 -24.60 25.95
N GLY A 55 -2.45 -25.02 26.47
CA GLY A 55 -3.10 -24.44 27.65
C GLY A 55 -3.85 -23.15 27.39
N SER A 56 -3.93 -22.67 26.14
CA SER A 56 -4.76 -21.54 25.74
C SER A 56 -6.24 -21.85 25.89
N HIS A 57 -7.09 -20.83 25.80
CA HIS A 57 -8.53 -20.97 25.91
C HIS A 57 -9.23 -20.80 24.56
N HIS A 58 -10.38 -21.45 24.39
CA HIS A 58 -11.17 -21.39 23.17
C HIS A 58 -12.68 -21.28 23.43
N GLN A 59 -13.40 -20.82 22.41
CA GLN A 59 -14.85 -20.86 22.31
C GLN A 59 -15.26 -21.47 20.98
N LEU A 60 -16.23 -22.40 21.01
CA LEU A 60 -16.75 -23.08 19.83
C LEU A 60 -18.05 -22.46 19.32
N TYR A 61 -18.18 -22.47 18.00
CA TYR A 61 -19.35 -22.10 17.21
C TYR A 61 -19.59 -23.15 16.12
N GLN A 62 -20.75 -23.09 15.48
CA GLN A 62 -21.05 -23.91 14.31
C GLN A 62 -21.62 -23.07 13.16
N ILE A 63 -21.39 -23.49 11.92
CA ILE A 63 -21.98 -22.86 10.73
C ILE A 63 -22.36 -23.92 9.71
N THR A 64 -23.53 -23.76 9.07
CA THR A 64 -23.94 -24.65 7.98
C THR A 64 -23.53 -24.04 6.64
N LEU A 65 -22.78 -24.80 5.86
CA LEU A 65 -22.22 -24.38 4.57
C LEU A 65 -22.72 -25.25 3.43
N GLU A 66 -22.81 -24.63 2.25
CA GLU A 66 -23.04 -25.32 0.98
C GLU A 66 -21.71 -25.89 0.43
N ASP A 67 -21.79 -26.89 -0.45
CA ASP A 67 -20.59 -27.44 -1.08
C ASP A 67 -19.84 -26.38 -1.88
N LYS A 68 -18.51 -26.35 -1.73
CA LYS A 68 -17.59 -25.38 -2.35
C LYS A 68 -17.88 -23.91 -2.04
N GLN A 69 -18.72 -23.61 -1.05
CA GLN A 69 -19.00 -22.24 -0.63
C GLN A 69 -17.70 -21.56 -0.18
N LEU A 70 -17.43 -20.37 -0.72
CA LEU A 70 -16.34 -19.51 -0.24
C LEU A 70 -16.83 -18.70 0.95
N VAL A 71 -16.05 -18.75 2.02
CA VAL A 71 -16.41 -18.16 3.31
C VAL A 71 -15.27 -17.29 3.79
N GLY A 72 -15.60 -16.05 4.15
CA GLY A 72 -14.71 -15.13 4.86
C GLY A 72 -15.12 -15.06 6.33
N MET A 73 -14.13 -15.02 7.22
CA MET A 73 -14.31 -14.85 8.66
C MET A 73 -13.38 -13.76 9.13
N LYS A 74 -13.92 -12.80 9.87
CA LYS A 74 -13.16 -11.72 10.51
C LYS A 74 -13.42 -11.71 12.00
N LEU A 75 -12.35 -11.81 12.79
CA LEU A 75 -12.37 -11.71 14.23
C LEU A 75 -11.69 -10.40 14.63
N THR A 76 -12.39 -9.54 15.35
CA THR A 76 -11.88 -8.25 15.81
C THR A 76 -12.09 -8.09 17.30
N GLY A 77 -11.38 -7.16 17.93
CA GLY A 77 -11.56 -6.83 19.34
C GLY A 77 -10.24 -6.77 20.10
N ALA A 78 -10.32 -6.92 21.42
CA ALA A 78 -9.15 -6.85 22.29
C ALA A 78 -8.46 -8.21 22.49
N LEU A 79 -9.10 -9.30 22.06
CA LEU A 79 -8.51 -10.63 22.12
C LEU A 79 -7.38 -10.76 21.09
N SER A 80 -6.16 -11.08 21.56
CA SER A 80 -5.14 -11.70 20.71
C SER A 80 -5.49 -13.17 20.54
N GLY A 81 -5.82 -13.57 19.32
CA GLY A 81 -6.33 -14.91 19.06
C GLY A 81 -6.23 -15.33 17.60
N SER A 82 -6.80 -16.50 17.32
CA SER A 82 -6.88 -17.10 16.00
C SER A 82 -8.22 -17.78 15.76
N ILE A 83 -8.51 -18.07 14.49
CA ILE A 83 -9.70 -18.82 14.07
C ILE A 83 -9.24 -20.17 13.51
N ALA A 84 -9.92 -21.26 13.88
CA ALA A 84 -9.75 -22.56 13.26
C ALA A 84 -11.11 -23.15 12.86
N VAL A 85 -11.19 -23.73 11.66
CA VAL A 85 -12.41 -24.29 11.10
C VAL A 85 -12.23 -25.79 10.87
N PHE A 86 -13.18 -26.58 11.32
CA PHE A 86 -13.17 -28.03 11.23
C PHE A 86 -14.42 -28.55 10.51
N ASN A 87 -14.24 -29.63 9.74
CA ASN A 87 -15.32 -30.44 9.19
C ASN A 87 -15.13 -31.89 9.61
N ASN A 88 -16.11 -32.46 10.31
CA ASN A 88 -16.07 -33.83 10.83
C ASN A 88 -14.75 -34.17 11.56
N GLY A 89 -14.26 -33.23 12.39
CA GLY A 89 -13.04 -33.39 13.17
C GLY A 89 -11.72 -33.20 12.40
N SER A 90 -11.77 -32.96 11.08
CA SER A 90 -10.59 -32.61 10.28
C SER A 90 -10.46 -31.10 10.17
N LEU A 91 -9.24 -30.57 10.36
CA LEU A 91 -8.95 -29.15 10.14
C LEU A 91 -9.12 -28.82 8.66
N VAL A 92 -9.90 -27.77 8.39
CA VAL A 92 -10.18 -27.25 7.04
C VAL A 92 -9.34 -26.02 6.76
N ALA A 93 -9.29 -25.10 7.73
CA ALA A 93 -8.54 -23.86 7.61
C ALA A 93 -8.23 -23.28 9.00
N SER A 94 -7.17 -22.51 9.11
CA SER A 94 -6.82 -21.74 10.31
C SER A 94 -6.21 -20.40 9.92
N SER A 95 -6.46 -19.35 10.69
CA SER A 95 -5.83 -18.04 10.47
C SER A 95 -4.34 -18.07 10.80
N ARG A 96 -3.58 -17.16 10.19
CA ARG A 96 -2.15 -16.93 10.49
C ARG A 96 -2.02 -15.60 11.20
N THR A 97 -1.51 -15.59 12.43
CA THR A 97 -1.44 -14.41 13.28
C THR A 97 -0.21 -13.52 13.03
N GLY A 98 0.49 -13.70 11.90
CA GLY A 98 1.77 -13.04 11.60
C GLY A 98 1.68 -11.73 10.81
N TYR A 99 0.70 -11.59 9.92
CA TYR A 99 0.54 -10.44 9.00
C TYR A 99 -0.61 -9.51 9.37
N GLU A 100 -1.38 -9.92 10.37
CA GLU A 100 -2.64 -9.31 10.75
C GLU A 100 -2.40 -7.98 11.50
N ARG A 101 -2.99 -6.90 11.00
CA ARG A 101 -2.81 -5.56 11.58
C ARG A 101 -3.58 -5.47 12.90
N SER A 102 -2.84 -5.37 14.02
CA SER A 102 -3.34 -4.98 15.35
C SER A 102 -4.66 -5.67 15.78
N GLY A 103 -4.63 -7.00 15.93
CA GLY A 103 -5.71 -7.76 16.60
C GLY A 103 -6.92 -8.10 15.74
N ASP A 104 -6.93 -7.69 14.47
CA ASP A 104 -7.93 -8.09 13.48
C ASP A 104 -7.46 -9.34 12.74
N VAL A 105 -8.11 -10.47 12.99
CA VAL A 105 -7.79 -11.77 12.41
C VAL A 105 -8.70 -12.04 11.21
N SER A 106 -8.13 -12.48 10.10
CA SER A 106 -8.86 -12.78 8.87
C SER A 106 -8.58 -14.20 8.40
N LEU A 107 -9.64 -14.99 8.22
CA LEU A 107 -9.57 -16.34 7.68
C LEU A 107 -10.53 -16.47 6.52
N ALA A 108 -10.08 -17.07 5.43
CA ALA A 108 -10.93 -17.35 4.30
C ALA A 108 -10.65 -18.77 3.80
N PHE A 109 -11.72 -19.50 3.47
CA PHE A 109 -11.60 -20.89 3.01
C PHE A 109 -12.73 -21.28 2.07
N ARG A 110 -12.49 -22.37 1.33
CA ARG A 110 -13.50 -23.03 0.52
C ARG A 110 -14.01 -24.26 1.25
N ALA A 111 -15.33 -24.36 1.43
CA ALA A 111 -15.94 -25.55 2.00
C ALA A 111 -15.55 -26.79 1.18
N ASN A 112 -15.08 -27.84 1.88
CA ASN A 112 -14.73 -29.12 1.27
C ASN A 112 -15.91 -30.10 1.14
N GLY A 113 -17.12 -29.65 1.45
CA GLY A 113 -18.39 -30.37 1.30
C GLY A 113 -19.55 -29.54 1.86
N ALA A 114 -20.80 -29.91 1.56
CA ALA A 114 -21.94 -29.35 2.27
C ALA A 114 -22.05 -29.95 3.68
N GLY A 115 -22.45 -29.15 4.68
CA GLY A 115 -22.69 -29.65 6.04
C GLY A 115 -22.46 -28.62 7.13
N THR A 116 -22.44 -29.09 8.38
CA THR A 116 -22.17 -28.27 9.56
C THR A 116 -20.69 -28.32 9.93
N TYR A 117 -20.06 -27.15 9.89
CA TYR A 117 -18.67 -26.94 10.25
C TYR A 117 -18.58 -26.43 11.68
N GLN A 118 -17.51 -26.80 12.39
CA GLN A 118 -17.17 -26.23 13.69
C GLN A 118 -16.16 -25.11 13.52
N VAL A 119 -16.36 -24.00 14.22
CA VAL A 119 -15.47 -22.84 14.21
C VAL A 119 -14.98 -22.61 15.65
N ALA A 120 -13.68 -22.62 15.85
CA ALA A 120 -13.04 -22.31 17.11
C ALA A 120 -12.43 -20.92 17.05
N VAL A 121 -12.77 -20.07 18.02
CA VAL A 121 -12.03 -18.85 18.35
C VAL A 121 -11.08 -19.21 19.48
N ASN A 122 -9.78 -19.11 19.22
CA ASN A 122 -8.71 -19.48 20.16
C ASN A 122 -8.00 -18.22 20.65
N ALA A 123 -7.60 -18.21 21.92
CA ALA A 123 -6.62 -17.24 22.41
C ALA A 123 -5.21 -17.69 22.05
N ASP A 124 -4.28 -16.75 21.83
CA ASP A 124 -2.91 -17.09 21.41
C ASP A 124 -2.02 -17.62 22.55
N SER A 125 -2.45 -17.47 23.80
CA SER A 125 -1.68 -17.95 24.95
C SER A 125 -2.59 -18.33 26.14
N PRO A 126 -2.09 -19.09 27.13
CA PRO A 126 -2.84 -19.44 28.34
C PRO A 126 -3.38 -18.25 29.14
N THR A 127 -2.76 -17.08 28.98
CA THR A 127 -3.12 -15.86 29.70
C THR A 127 -3.80 -14.82 28.82
N ALA A 128 -4.00 -15.11 27.53
CA ALA A 128 -4.72 -14.24 26.62
C ALA A 128 -6.23 -14.41 26.85
N TYR A 129 -6.86 -13.31 27.27
CA TYR A 129 -8.28 -13.20 27.55
C TYR A 129 -8.80 -11.91 26.95
N GLY A 130 -10.09 -11.85 26.68
CA GLY A 130 -10.72 -10.60 26.29
C GLY A 130 -11.91 -10.76 25.36
N PRO A 131 -12.64 -9.65 25.16
CA PRO A 131 -13.79 -9.61 24.28
C PRO A 131 -13.37 -9.62 22.82
N TYR A 132 -14.22 -10.22 21.99
CA TYR A 132 -14.09 -10.26 20.55
C TYR A 132 -15.44 -10.15 19.85
N ARG A 133 -15.37 -9.89 18.55
CA ARG A 133 -16.48 -9.91 17.61
C ARG A 133 -16.09 -10.77 16.42
N LEU A 134 -16.85 -11.83 16.16
CA LEU A 134 -16.67 -12.71 15.01
C LEU A 134 -17.75 -12.42 13.97
N ARG A 135 -17.34 -12.11 12.74
CA ARG A 135 -18.21 -11.96 11.58
C ARG A 135 -17.89 -13.05 10.57
N VAL A 136 -18.94 -13.60 9.97
CA VAL A 136 -18.82 -14.51 8.82
C VAL A 136 -19.52 -13.89 7.63
N GLU A 137 -18.95 -13.98 6.45
CA GLU A 137 -19.49 -13.44 5.22
C GLU A 137 -19.36 -14.43 4.06
N LYS A 138 -20.30 -14.31 3.12
CA LYS A 138 -20.23 -15.05 1.87
C LYS A 138 -19.30 -14.31 0.93
N LEU A 139 -18.22 -14.97 0.53
CA LEU A 139 -17.35 -14.42 -0.51
C LEU A 139 -17.92 -14.83 -1.86
N VAL A 140 -18.00 -13.85 -2.76
CA VAL A 140 -18.35 -14.09 -4.16
C VAL A 140 -17.02 -14.23 -4.91
N PRO A 141 -16.69 -15.42 -5.44
CA PRO A 141 -15.49 -15.55 -6.25
C PRO A 141 -15.55 -14.59 -7.43
N TYR A 142 -14.40 -14.06 -7.82
CA TYR A 142 -14.27 -13.29 -9.05
C TYR A 142 -14.89 -14.04 -10.23
N ASP A 143 -15.69 -13.34 -11.03
CA ASP A 143 -16.51 -13.93 -12.09
C ASP A 143 -15.70 -14.29 -13.36
N GLY A 144 -14.38 -14.07 -13.32
CA GLY A 144 -13.47 -14.33 -14.43
C GLY A 144 -13.47 -13.25 -15.52
N LYS A 145 -14.32 -12.22 -15.42
CA LYS A 145 -14.39 -11.18 -16.45
C LYS A 145 -13.23 -10.20 -16.33
N PRO A 146 -12.55 -9.85 -17.43
CA PRO A 146 -11.45 -8.90 -17.41
C PRO A 146 -11.78 -7.60 -16.64
N ILE A 147 -10.83 -7.14 -15.83
CA ILE A 147 -10.82 -5.79 -15.29
C ILE A 147 -10.63 -4.84 -16.48
N ALA A 148 -11.63 -4.00 -16.78
CA ALA A 148 -11.62 -3.15 -17.97
C ALA A 148 -11.15 -1.73 -17.62
N GLY A 149 -9.90 -1.41 -17.94
CA GLY A 149 -9.28 -0.11 -17.67
C GLY A 149 -9.02 0.11 -16.18
N SER A 150 -10.07 0.43 -15.42
CA SER A 150 -10.00 0.58 -13.96
C SER A 150 -11.02 -0.32 -13.28
N GLY A 151 -10.75 -0.71 -12.04
CA GLY A 151 -11.65 -1.56 -11.30
C GLY A 151 -11.09 -2.03 -9.97
N GLU A 152 -11.92 -2.76 -9.26
CA GLU A 152 -11.61 -3.37 -7.98
C GLU A 152 -12.07 -4.82 -8.00
N VAL A 153 -11.21 -5.71 -7.54
CA VAL A 153 -11.50 -7.11 -7.28
C VAL A 153 -11.20 -7.38 -5.81
N VAL A 154 -12.17 -7.94 -5.11
CA VAL A 154 -11.99 -8.53 -3.78
C VAL A 154 -12.16 -10.03 -3.95
N ASP A 155 -11.14 -10.79 -3.60
CA ASP A 155 -11.13 -12.24 -3.81
C ASP A 155 -10.29 -12.94 -2.71
N MET A 156 -10.18 -14.25 -2.80
CA MET A 156 -9.50 -15.08 -1.83
C MET A 156 -8.37 -15.89 -2.48
N LEU A 157 -7.16 -15.75 -1.97
CA LEU A 157 -6.04 -16.64 -2.27
C LEU A 157 -6.25 -17.99 -1.60
N VAL A 158 -6.47 -19.03 -2.41
CA VAL A 158 -6.76 -20.39 -1.93
C VAL A 158 -5.53 -21.29 -1.99
N SER A 159 -4.64 -21.08 -2.97
CA SER A 159 -3.39 -21.82 -3.10
C SER A 159 -2.46 -21.20 -4.15
N GLY A 160 -1.18 -21.03 -3.82
CA GLY A 160 -0.12 -20.65 -4.75
C GLY A 160 -0.32 -19.26 -5.34
N SER A 161 -0.89 -19.19 -6.54
CA SER A 161 -1.12 -17.94 -7.26
C SER A 161 -2.45 -17.95 -8.01
N GLN A 162 -2.99 -16.77 -8.27
CA GLN A 162 -4.18 -16.56 -9.08
C GLN A 162 -3.94 -15.46 -10.10
N ASP A 163 -4.40 -15.72 -11.32
CA ASP A 163 -4.24 -14.79 -12.43
C ASP A 163 -5.55 -14.08 -12.75
N TYR A 164 -5.46 -12.76 -12.94
CA TYR A 164 -6.53 -11.88 -13.36
C TYR A 164 -6.18 -11.29 -14.72
N THR A 165 -7.19 -11.04 -15.56
CA THR A 165 -6.99 -10.36 -16.83
C THR A 165 -7.27 -8.86 -16.66
N LEU A 166 -6.32 -8.02 -17.06
CA LEU A 166 -6.51 -6.59 -17.25
C LEU A 166 -6.64 -6.30 -18.75
N GLN A 167 -7.77 -5.71 -19.13
CA GLN A 167 -8.02 -5.22 -20.48
C GLN A 167 -7.76 -3.70 -20.51
N VAL A 168 -6.73 -3.30 -21.24
CA VAL A 168 -6.33 -1.89 -21.42
C VAL A 168 -6.88 -1.40 -22.74
N ASP A 169 -7.84 -0.48 -22.71
CA ASP A 169 -8.46 0.07 -23.92
C ASP A 169 -7.80 1.39 -24.37
N LYS A 170 -7.15 2.10 -23.45
CA LYS A 170 -6.50 3.38 -23.69
C LYS A 170 -5.13 3.42 -23.04
N ALA A 171 -4.15 3.94 -23.79
CA ALA A 171 -2.82 4.22 -23.27
C ALA A 171 -2.91 5.14 -22.05
N GLY A 172 -2.08 4.92 -21.03
CA GLY A 172 -2.08 5.73 -19.81
C GLY A 172 -1.15 5.15 -18.76
N LEU A 173 -1.05 5.85 -17.63
CA LEU A 173 -0.35 5.36 -16.46
C LEU A 173 -1.33 4.54 -15.64
N TYR A 174 -0.98 3.29 -15.37
CA TYR A 174 -1.80 2.41 -14.57
C TYR A 174 -1.12 2.18 -13.25
N GLU A 175 -1.84 2.46 -12.18
CA GLU A 175 -1.47 2.07 -10.83
C GLU A 175 -2.29 0.84 -10.46
N VAL A 176 -1.58 -0.23 -10.11
CA VAL A 176 -2.17 -1.49 -9.66
C VAL A 176 -1.71 -1.73 -8.23
N ASN A 177 -2.68 -1.77 -7.31
CA ASN A 177 -2.40 -2.05 -5.90
C ASN A 177 -2.96 -3.42 -5.54
N LEU A 178 -2.16 -4.21 -4.83
CA LEU A 178 -2.57 -5.47 -4.23
C LEU A 178 -2.39 -5.35 -2.72
N SER A 179 -3.46 -5.56 -1.98
CA SER A 179 -3.44 -5.45 -0.52
C SER A 179 -4.08 -6.66 0.16
N SER A 180 -3.47 -7.12 1.26
CA SER A 180 -4.02 -8.15 2.13
C SER A 180 -3.61 -7.92 3.59
N ASP A 181 -4.56 -8.16 4.51
CA ASP A 181 -4.26 -8.22 5.95
C ASP A 181 -3.85 -9.65 6.38
N ALA A 182 -3.94 -10.65 5.49
CA ALA A 182 -3.77 -12.06 5.82
C ALA A 182 -2.41 -12.63 5.38
N PHE A 183 -1.72 -11.97 4.45
CA PHE A 183 -0.43 -12.40 3.93
C PHE A 183 0.34 -11.23 3.32
N ASP A 184 1.67 -11.36 3.27
CA ASP A 184 2.55 -10.48 2.51
C ASP A 184 2.36 -10.70 1.01
N THR A 185 1.97 -9.65 0.28
CA THR A 185 1.48 -9.78 -1.10
C THR A 185 2.62 -9.74 -2.10
N VAL A 186 2.47 -10.43 -3.22
CA VAL A 186 3.30 -10.19 -4.41
C VAL A 186 2.44 -10.02 -5.64
N LEU A 187 2.65 -8.90 -6.33
CA LEU A 187 1.94 -8.51 -7.53
C LEU A 187 2.86 -8.60 -8.75
N LYS A 188 2.40 -9.32 -9.78
CA LYS A 188 3.06 -9.42 -11.07
C LYS A 188 2.18 -8.89 -12.20
N LEU A 189 2.74 -8.12 -13.12
CA LEU A 189 2.09 -7.72 -14.36
C LEU A 189 2.89 -8.23 -15.56
N LYS A 190 2.22 -8.95 -16.46
CA LYS A 190 2.78 -9.45 -17.73
C LYS A 190 1.91 -9.11 -18.93
N GLY A 191 2.52 -8.70 -20.04
CA GLY A 191 1.82 -8.52 -21.31
C GLY A 191 2.50 -7.48 -22.21
N GLY A 192 2.44 -7.68 -23.53
CA GLY A 192 3.26 -6.92 -24.46
C GLY A 192 4.75 -7.11 -24.15
N GLU A 193 5.48 -6.01 -23.98
CA GLU A 193 6.90 -6.00 -23.55
C GLU A 193 7.07 -5.83 -22.03
N ILE A 194 5.98 -5.88 -21.26
CA ILE A 194 6.02 -5.71 -19.80
C ILE A 194 6.18 -7.07 -19.11
N ASP A 195 7.18 -7.18 -18.23
CA ASP A 195 7.32 -8.19 -17.17
C ASP A 195 7.80 -7.48 -15.90
N ALA A 196 6.86 -7.13 -15.02
CA ALA A 196 7.13 -6.37 -13.79
C ALA A 196 6.56 -7.10 -12.58
N GLU A 197 7.26 -7.04 -11.45
CA GLU A 197 6.86 -7.65 -10.19
C GLU A 197 7.25 -6.72 -9.04
N ASN A 198 6.42 -6.67 -8.01
CA ASN A 198 6.67 -5.93 -6.78
C ASN A 198 6.00 -6.66 -5.60
N ASP A 199 6.66 -6.71 -4.45
CA ASP A 199 6.18 -7.31 -3.21
C ASP A 199 5.93 -6.28 -2.09
N ASP A 200 6.66 -5.16 -2.04
CA ASP A 200 6.61 -4.20 -0.91
C ASP A 200 6.42 -2.71 -1.30
N GLY A 201 5.90 -2.42 -2.49
CA GLY A 201 5.73 -1.06 -3.00
C GLY A 201 4.54 -0.27 -2.45
N GLY A 202 3.71 -0.83 -1.56
CA GLY A 202 2.48 -0.25 -1.01
C GLY A 202 2.59 0.20 0.46
N ASP A 203 1.44 0.36 1.13
CA ASP A 203 1.43 0.55 2.59
C ASP A 203 1.81 -0.77 3.29
N SER A 204 2.81 -0.76 4.18
CA SER A 204 3.26 -1.96 4.90
C SER A 204 3.85 -3.03 3.96
N THR A 205 3.29 -4.24 3.91
CA THR A 205 3.74 -5.38 3.09
C THR A 205 2.82 -5.57 1.87
N ASN A 206 2.17 -4.49 1.45
CA ASN A 206 1.29 -4.51 0.28
C ASN A 206 2.11 -4.19 -0.96
N SER A 207 1.71 -4.70 -2.12
CA SER A 207 2.41 -4.46 -3.38
C SER A 207 1.76 -3.36 -4.20
N ARG A 208 2.57 -2.59 -4.93
CA ARG A 208 2.12 -1.58 -5.88
C ARG A 208 2.98 -1.60 -7.15
N LEU A 209 2.31 -1.54 -8.29
CA LEU A 209 2.95 -1.36 -9.59
C LEU A 209 2.41 -0.09 -10.25
N SER A 210 3.29 0.81 -10.69
CA SER A 210 2.94 2.00 -11.46
C SER A 210 3.70 2.04 -12.77
N LEU A 211 3.02 1.86 -13.90
CA LEU A 211 3.67 1.86 -15.21
C LEU A 211 2.77 2.30 -16.36
N PRO A 212 3.36 2.88 -17.42
CA PRO A 212 2.64 3.22 -18.64
C PRO A 212 2.24 1.95 -19.38
N LEU A 213 0.95 1.76 -19.64
CA LEU A 213 0.43 0.65 -20.43
C LEU A 213 -0.15 1.15 -21.75
N GLN A 214 0.03 0.36 -22.81
CA GLN A 214 -0.55 0.59 -24.13
C GLN A 214 -1.83 -0.25 -24.28
N PRO A 215 -2.73 0.08 -25.23
CA PRO A 215 -3.90 -0.75 -25.51
C PRO A 215 -3.52 -2.21 -25.75
N GLY A 216 -4.13 -3.13 -25.00
CA GLY A 216 -3.70 -4.51 -24.97
C GLY A 216 -4.35 -5.33 -23.85
N LYS A 217 -4.02 -6.62 -23.82
CA LYS A 217 -4.45 -7.57 -22.79
C LYS A 217 -3.25 -7.95 -21.94
N TYR A 218 -3.41 -7.82 -20.63
CA TYR A 218 -2.37 -8.08 -19.64
C TYR A 218 -2.85 -9.10 -18.61
N THR A 219 -1.90 -9.79 -18.00
CA THR A 219 -2.11 -10.73 -16.90
C THR A 219 -1.57 -10.14 -15.60
N LEU A 220 -2.43 -10.08 -14.59
CA LEU A 220 -2.12 -9.71 -13.22
C LEU A 220 -2.01 -10.98 -12.38
N GLY A 221 -0.80 -11.36 -11.98
CA GLY A 221 -0.55 -12.47 -11.07
C GLY A 221 -0.58 -12.01 -9.62
N VAL A 222 -1.43 -12.64 -8.81
CA VAL A 222 -1.55 -12.42 -7.38
C VAL A 222 -1.05 -13.67 -6.64
N ARG A 223 -0.08 -13.50 -5.75
CA ARG A 223 0.39 -14.55 -4.84
C ARG A 223 0.76 -13.94 -3.49
N GLY A 224 1.06 -14.78 -2.51
CA GLY A 224 1.81 -14.35 -1.34
C GLY A 224 3.31 -14.55 -1.51
N LEU A 225 4.08 -13.91 -0.63
CA LEU A 225 5.53 -14.09 -0.57
C LEU A 225 5.87 -15.53 -0.11
N ASP A 226 5.13 -16.04 0.87
CA ASP A 226 5.19 -17.43 1.31
C ASP A 226 4.41 -18.38 0.37
N ASP A 227 4.97 -19.57 0.12
CA ASP A 227 4.40 -20.58 -0.80
C ASP A 227 3.01 -21.10 -0.37
N ASP A 228 2.71 -21.05 0.92
CA ASP A 228 1.45 -21.52 1.50
C ASP A 228 0.48 -20.36 1.81
N ALA A 229 0.77 -19.14 1.36
CA ALA A 229 -0.06 -17.96 1.57
C ALA A 229 -1.52 -18.17 1.13
N SER A 230 -2.44 -17.71 1.98
CA SER A 230 -3.88 -17.84 1.78
C SER A 230 -4.63 -16.78 2.57
N GLY A 231 -5.76 -16.32 2.05
CA GLY A 231 -6.59 -15.32 2.71
C GLY A 231 -7.25 -14.38 1.72
N THR A 232 -8.05 -13.43 2.22
CA THR A 232 -8.66 -12.41 1.38
C THR A 232 -7.63 -11.38 0.93
N PHE A 233 -7.83 -10.85 -0.27
CA PHE A 233 -7.09 -9.69 -0.76
C PHE A 233 -7.99 -8.78 -1.57
N LYS A 234 -7.50 -7.57 -1.78
CA LYS A 234 -8.10 -6.57 -2.65
C LYS A 234 -7.07 -6.16 -3.71
N LEU A 235 -7.48 -6.23 -4.97
CA LEU A 235 -6.73 -5.81 -6.15
C LEU A 235 -7.44 -4.61 -6.76
N THR A 236 -6.79 -3.46 -6.85
CA THR A 236 -7.33 -2.26 -7.51
C THR A 236 -6.47 -1.87 -8.69
N VAL A 237 -7.13 -1.38 -9.74
CA VAL A 237 -6.50 -0.80 -10.92
C VAL A 237 -7.07 0.59 -11.13
N ALA A 238 -6.19 1.59 -11.18
CA ALA A 238 -6.53 2.96 -11.51
C ALA A 238 -5.76 3.40 -12.75
N ARG A 239 -6.45 4.08 -13.68
CA ARG A 239 -5.81 4.69 -14.85
C ARG A 239 -5.77 6.20 -14.67
N THR A 240 -4.57 6.75 -14.80
CA THR A 240 -4.35 8.18 -15.01
C THR A 240 -4.05 8.42 -16.49
N GLU A 241 -4.74 9.37 -17.10
CA GLU A 241 -4.42 9.78 -18.46
C GLU A 241 -3.05 10.43 -18.48
N LEU A 242 -2.18 9.93 -19.35
CA LEU A 242 -0.89 10.51 -19.56
C LEU A 242 -1.04 11.78 -20.40
N PRO A 243 -0.42 12.90 -20.00
CA PRO A 243 -0.37 14.09 -20.83
C PRO A 243 0.27 13.75 -22.18
N GLY A 244 -0.27 14.28 -23.28
CA GLY A 244 0.24 13.94 -24.63
C GLY A 244 1.68 14.40 -24.92
N ASN A 245 2.30 15.12 -23.98
CA ASN A 245 3.64 15.71 -24.07
C ASN A 245 4.65 15.06 -23.09
N ILE A 246 4.56 13.74 -22.86
CA ILE A 246 5.60 13.04 -22.10
C ILE A 246 6.93 13.13 -22.83
N VAL A 247 7.95 13.52 -22.09
CA VAL A 247 9.34 13.45 -22.50
C VAL A 247 9.91 12.09 -22.12
N GLU A 248 10.34 11.34 -23.13
CA GLU A 248 10.93 10.00 -22.95
C GLU A 248 12.43 9.98 -23.25
N ARG A 249 13.01 11.14 -23.61
CA ARG A 249 14.41 11.25 -24.03
C ARG A 249 15.17 12.27 -23.19
N ASP A 250 16.34 11.83 -22.74
CA ASP A 250 17.31 12.69 -22.09
C ASP A 250 17.83 13.81 -22.99
N GLY A 251 18.15 14.94 -22.36
CA GLY A 251 18.67 16.13 -23.03
C GLY A 251 17.58 16.97 -23.70
N THR A 252 16.30 16.71 -23.39
CA THR A 252 15.20 17.56 -23.88
C THR A 252 15.27 18.93 -23.21
N GLN A 253 15.12 19.99 -24.01
CA GLN A 253 15.15 21.38 -23.54
C GLN A 253 13.87 21.71 -22.76
N LEU A 254 14.01 22.16 -21.51
CA LEU A 254 12.91 22.68 -20.71
C LEU A 254 12.38 24.00 -21.30
N PRO A 255 11.06 24.24 -21.24
CA PRO A 255 10.45 25.51 -21.64
C PRO A 255 10.82 26.62 -20.64
N GLN A 256 10.60 27.87 -21.04
CA GLN A 256 10.79 29.02 -20.15
C GLN A 256 9.72 29.10 -19.05
N SER A 257 8.53 28.58 -19.31
CA SER A 257 7.46 28.46 -18.33
C SER A 257 6.49 27.32 -18.67
N GLY A 258 5.79 26.80 -17.66
CA GLY A 258 4.78 25.75 -17.80
C GLY A 258 5.24 24.41 -17.27
N SER A 259 4.59 23.33 -17.71
CA SER A 259 4.85 21.98 -17.23
C SER A 259 5.28 21.03 -18.35
N VAL A 260 6.26 20.20 -18.04
CA VAL A 260 6.68 19.05 -18.83
C VAL A 260 6.42 17.80 -18.00
N PHE A 261 6.00 16.71 -18.63
CA PHE A 261 5.79 15.44 -17.94
C PHE A 261 6.84 14.44 -18.40
N THR A 262 7.28 13.57 -17.50
CA THR A 262 8.24 12.51 -17.82
C THR A 262 7.96 11.27 -17.00
N MET A 263 8.25 10.10 -17.56
CA MET A 263 8.49 8.89 -16.78
C MET A 263 9.96 8.81 -16.43
N LEU A 264 10.29 8.58 -15.17
CA LEU A 264 11.64 8.18 -14.77
C LEU A 264 11.97 6.80 -15.37
N ASP A 265 13.23 6.61 -15.77
CA ASP A 265 13.69 5.35 -16.37
C ASP A 265 13.95 4.26 -15.32
N SER A 266 14.52 3.13 -15.74
CA SER A 266 14.85 2.01 -14.83
C SER A 266 15.91 2.33 -13.78
N GLU A 267 16.67 3.41 -13.93
CA GLU A 267 17.59 3.94 -12.91
C GLU A 267 16.90 5.04 -12.06
N GLY A 268 15.57 5.15 -12.16
CA GLY A 268 14.78 6.12 -11.42
C GLY A 268 15.13 7.56 -11.77
N ARG A 269 15.56 7.86 -13.00
CA ARG A 269 16.04 9.20 -13.37
C ARG A 269 15.62 9.68 -14.75
N ARG A 270 15.75 10.99 -14.96
CA ARG A 270 15.55 11.69 -16.24
C ARG A 270 16.40 12.95 -16.29
N ARG A 271 17.03 13.21 -17.45
CA ARG A 271 17.83 14.42 -17.66
C ARG A 271 17.22 15.39 -18.65
N PHE A 272 17.19 16.67 -18.29
CA PHE A 272 16.79 17.78 -19.16
C PHE A 272 17.91 18.81 -19.33
N LEU A 273 17.73 19.70 -20.30
CA LEU A 273 18.57 20.88 -20.50
C LEU A 273 17.79 22.16 -20.18
N LEU A 274 18.45 23.13 -19.57
CA LEU A 274 17.93 24.47 -19.33
C LEU A 274 18.91 25.49 -19.93
N THR A 275 18.40 26.44 -20.71
CA THR A 275 19.21 27.51 -21.32
C THR A 275 18.67 28.87 -20.87
N LEU A 276 19.56 29.69 -20.31
CA LEU A 276 19.29 31.07 -19.91
C LEU A 276 20.10 32.02 -20.78
N GLU A 277 19.45 32.82 -21.61
CA GLU A 277 20.14 33.81 -22.46
C GLU A 277 20.65 35.02 -21.66
N ARG A 278 20.02 35.28 -20.51
CA ARG A 278 20.32 36.35 -19.56
C ARG A 278 20.09 35.83 -18.14
N PRO A 279 20.67 36.46 -17.10
CA PRO A 279 20.37 36.09 -15.72
C PRO A 279 18.86 36.12 -15.45
N GLY A 280 18.37 35.10 -14.73
CA GLY A 280 16.95 34.89 -14.47
C GLY A 280 16.70 34.30 -13.07
N ASP A 281 15.54 34.62 -12.50
CA ASP A 281 15.04 33.97 -11.30
C ASP A 281 14.32 32.69 -11.75
N VAL A 282 14.92 31.53 -11.45
CA VAL A 282 14.47 30.22 -11.91
C VAL A 282 13.81 29.48 -10.77
N ARG A 283 12.59 28.99 -11.00
CA ARG A 283 11.92 28.02 -10.15
C ARG A 283 11.64 26.75 -10.93
N LEU A 284 12.06 25.62 -10.35
CA LEU A 284 11.81 24.27 -10.82
C LEU A 284 11.11 23.52 -9.69
N ASP A 285 9.93 22.97 -9.95
CA ASP A 285 9.28 21.99 -9.06
C ASP A 285 9.29 20.63 -9.77
N ALA A 286 9.72 19.57 -9.10
CA ALA A 286 9.53 18.18 -9.51
C ALA A 286 8.40 17.61 -8.67
N ILE A 287 7.27 17.34 -9.31
CA ILE A 287 6.03 16.99 -8.63
C ILE A 287 5.65 15.57 -8.99
N SER A 288 5.56 14.70 -7.99
CA SER A 288 5.10 13.32 -8.13
C SER A 288 4.19 12.93 -6.97
N GLY A 289 3.19 12.10 -7.28
CA GLY A 289 2.43 11.36 -6.28
C GLY A 289 2.91 9.90 -6.13
N GLN A 290 3.96 9.52 -6.87
CA GLN A 290 4.38 8.13 -7.02
C GLN A 290 5.78 7.88 -6.49
N VAL A 291 6.65 8.88 -6.53
CA VAL A 291 8.05 8.79 -6.09
C VAL A 291 8.42 10.01 -5.24
N ASP A 292 9.36 9.81 -4.34
CA ASP A 292 10.05 10.88 -3.62
C ASP A 292 11.09 11.51 -4.56
N THR A 293 10.88 12.76 -4.98
CA THR A 293 11.66 13.34 -6.09
C THR A 293 12.90 14.07 -5.59
N VAL A 294 14.00 13.98 -6.33
CA VAL A 294 15.21 14.78 -6.14
C VAL A 294 15.47 15.59 -7.41
N LEU A 295 15.77 16.89 -7.23
CA LEU A 295 16.18 17.81 -8.28
C LEU A 295 17.65 18.15 -8.13
N ARG A 296 18.41 18.05 -9.23
CA ARG A 296 19.80 18.52 -9.30
C ARG A 296 20.02 19.39 -10.53
N VAL A 297 20.56 20.58 -10.34
CA VAL A 297 20.88 21.54 -11.41
C VAL A 297 22.38 21.78 -11.45
N VAL A 298 23.00 21.60 -12.62
CA VAL A 298 24.45 21.79 -12.81
C VAL A 298 24.74 22.60 -14.06
N GLY A 299 25.57 23.64 -13.96
CA GLY A 299 26.06 24.40 -15.10
C GLY A 299 26.92 25.59 -14.70
N GLY A 300 28.05 25.79 -15.39
CA GLY A 300 29.06 26.78 -14.96
C GLY A 300 29.60 26.45 -13.57
N ASP A 301 29.62 27.43 -12.68
CA ASP A 301 30.00 27.26 -11.25
C ASP A 301 28.78 26.95 -10.34
N VAL A 302 27.62 26.63 -10.93
CA VAL A 302 26.39 26.32 -10.18
C VAL A 302 26.24 24.80 -10.07
N GLU A 303 26.09 24.34 -8.83
CA GLU A 303 25.59 23.01 -8.48
C GLU A 303 24.57 23.14 -7.34
N LEU A 304 23.33 22.77 -7.61
CA LEU A 304 22.20 22.85 -6.68
C LEU A 304 21.52 21.49 -6.58
N VAL A 305 21.07 21.13 -5.38
CA VAL A 305 20.32 19.90 -5.12
C VAL A 305 19.23 20.20 -4.10
N ASP A 306 18.05 19.63 -4.31
CA ASP A 306 16.92 19.68 -3.38
C ASP A 306 16.05 18.42 -3.54
N ASP A 307 15.49 17.92 -2.45
CA ASP A 307 14.62 16.73 -2.39
C ASP A 307 13.23 17.02 -1.80
N ASP A 308 13.10 17.93 -0.83
CA ASP A 308 11.84 18.16 -0.13
C ASP A 308 11.39 19.65 -0.03
N GLY A 309 11.99 20.55 -0.84
CA GLY A 309 11.68 21.98 -0.83
C GLY A 309 10.26 22.35 -1.29
N GLY A 310 9.50 21.39 -1.80
CA GLY A 310 8.12 21.50 -2.29
C GLY A 310 7.05 21.12 -1.25
N ASN A 311 5.91 20.60 -1.74
CA ASN A 311 4.84 20.09 -0.87
C ASN A 311 5.01 18.58 -0.69
N GLY A 312 5.05 18.07 0.54
CA GLY A 312 5.27 16.63 0.76
C GLY A 312 6.70 16.23 0.39
N THR A 313 6.87 15.17 -0.38
CA THR A 313 8.15 14.62 -0.87
C THR A 313 8.53 15.17 -2.26
N ASN A 314 8.09 16.38 -2.58
CA ASN A 314 8.35 17.00 -3.88
C ASN A 314 9.53 17.94 -3.75
N ALA A 315 10.48 17.86 -4.68
CA ALA A 315 11.62 18.78 -4.73
C ALA A 315 11.23 20.11 -5.35
N ARG A 316 11.83 21.19 -4.85
CA ARG A 316 11.76 22.53 -5.42
C ARG A 316 13.10 23.26 -5.30
N LEU A 317 13.62 23.69 -6.45
CA LEU A 317 14.69 24.67 -6.50
C LEU A 317 14.14 26.03 -6.91
N GLN A 318 14.51 27.09 -6.18
CA GLN A 318 14.19 28.47 -6.52
C GLN A 318 15.40 29.38 -6.29
N GLU A 319 16.08 29.76 -7.37
CA GLU A 319 17.37 30.45 -7.32
C GLU A 319 17.55 31.48 -8.46
N SER A 320 18.36 32.51 -8.22
CA SER A 320 18.79 33.44 -9.27
C SER A 320 20.02 32.88 -9.99
N LEU A 321 19.84 32.49 -11.26
CA LEU A 321 20.90 31.87 -12.06
C LEU A 321 21.47 32.86 -13.09
N PRO A 322 22.79 32.85 -13.35
CA PRO A 322 23.38 33.62 -14.44
C PRO A 322 22.94 33.09 -15.82
N ALA A 323 23.28 33.83 -16.89
CA ALA A 323 23.12 33.33 -18.24
C ALA A 323 24.03 32.09 -18.45
N GLY A 324 23.52 31.05 -19.11
CA GLY A 324 24.28 29.82 -19.30
C GLY A 324 23.44 28.62 -19.75
N HIS A 325 24.10 27.47 -19.84
CA HIS A 325 23.50 26.18 -20.11
C HIS A 325 23.63 25.28 -18.88
N TYR A 326 22.52 24.66 -18.50
CA TYR A 326 22.40 23.84 -17.32
C TYR A 326 21.84 22.47 -17.68
N THR A 327 22.32 21.46 -16.96
CA THR A 327 21.70 20.14 -16.90
C THR A 327 20.77 20.12 -15.70
N VAL A 328 19.53 19.67 -15.90
CA VAL A 328 18.55 19.45 -14.84
C VAL A 328 18.29 17.96 -14.75
N ASP A 329 18.85 17.32 -13.74
CA ASP A 329 18.63 15.91 -13.41
C ASP A 329 17.44 15.83 -12.44
N ILE A 330 16.50 14.94 -12.73
CA ILE A 330 15.38 14.59 -11.86
C ILE A 330 15.51 13.11 -11.57
N SER A 331 15.46 12.73 -10.30
CA SER A 331 15.52 11.33 -9.88
C SER A 331 14.51 11.01 -8.78
N SER A 332 14.27 9.73 -8.55
CA SER A 332 13.63 9.21 -7.35
C SER A 332 14.70 9.00 -6.26
N LEU A 333 14.38 9.30 -5.00
CA LEU A 333 15.27 9.04 -3.86
C LEU A 333 15.58 7.55 -3.69
N SER A 334 14.60 6.68 -4.02
CA SER A 334 14.69 5.22 -3.93
C SER A 334 14.97 4.53 -5.27
N ASP A 335 15.44 5.24 -6.30
CA ASP A 335 15.68 4.71 -7.67
C ASP A 335 14.43 4.07 -8.33
N GLU A 336 13.23 4.51 -7.94
CA GLU A 336 11.96 4.02 -8.46
C GLU A 336 11.55 4.68 -9.78
N GLN A 337 10.83 3.93 -10.61
CA GLN A 337 10.13 4.46 -11.78
C GLN A 337 8.84 5.19 -11.35
N GLY A 338 8.56 6.34 -11.94
CA GLY A 338 7.33 7.07 -11.67
C GLY A 338 7.09 8.22 -12.63
N LEU A 339 5.84 8.66 -12.73
CA LEU A 339 5.49 9.89 -13.44
C LEU A 339 5.90 11.10 -12.61
N VAL A 340 6.56 12.06 -13.26
CA VAL A 340 6.93 13.36 -12.68
C VAL A 340 6.43 14.49 -13.57
N GLU A 341 5.76 15.47 -12.97
CA GLU A 341 5.54 16.79 -13.57
C GLU A 341 6.72 17.71 -13.20
N VAL A 342 7.43 18.19 -14.21
CA VAL A 342 8.47 19.22 -14.09
C VAL A 342 7.83 20.55 -14.38
N ARG A 343 7.56 21.34 -13.34
CA ARG A 343 7.05 22.70 -13.50
C ARG A 343 8.20 23.69 -13.51
N VAL A 344 8.20 24.54 -14.53
CA VAL A 344 9.24 25.53 -14.78
C VAL A 344 8.61 26.91 -14.74
N GLN A 345 9.27 27.84 -14.05
CA GLN A 345 8.99 29.26 -14.12
C GLN A 345 10.31 30.01 -14.13
N ILE A 346 10.55 30.77 -15.19
CA ILE A 346 11.72 31.63 -15.33
C ILE A 346 11.24 33.07 -15.48
N ASP A 347 11.55 33.87 -14.48
CA ASP A 347 11.29 35.30 -14.50
C ASP A 347 12.61 36.06 -14.75
N GLY A 348 12.52 37.27 -15.32
CA GLY A 348 13.70 38.12 -15.46
C GLY A 348 14.31 38.42 -14.09
N ALA A 349 15.62 38.30 -13.93
CA ALA A 349 16.26 38.43 -12.63
C ALA A 349 15.86 39.75 -11.94
N SER A 350 15.33 39.64 -10.73
CA SER A 350 15.03 40.80 -9.90
C SER A 350 16.32 41.55 -9.54
N ALA A 351 16.25 42.87 -9.35
CA ALA A 351 17.41 43.67 -8.93
C ALA A 351 18.07 43.14 -7.64
N ALA A 352 17.28 42.52 -6.76
CA ALA A 352 17.77 41.84 -5.56
C ALA A 352 18.50 40.53 -5.87
N GLY A 353 17.97 39.70 -6.78
CA GLY A 353 18.60 38.46 -7.25
C GLY A 353 19.93 38.70 -7.99
N VAL A 354 19.99 39.75 -8.80
CA VAL A 354 21.24 40.19 -9.45
C VAL A 354 22.27 40.65 -8.42
N ALA A 355 21.85 41.38 -7.38
CA ALA A 355 22.76 41.82 -6.32
C ALA A 355 23.27 40.65 -5.46
N ALA A 356 22.41 39.68 -5.14
CA ALA A 356 22.78 38.49 -4.37
C ALA A 356 23.74 37.56 -5.14
N SER A 357 23.47 37.31 -6.42
CA SER A 357 24.36 36.53 -7.29
C SER A 357 25.71 37.22 -7.50
N ALA A 358 25.73 38.54 -7.72
CA ALA A 358 26.96 39.31 -7.81
C ALA A 358 27.77 39.29 -6.49
N ALA A 359 27.09 39.33 -5.33
CA ALA A 359 27.74 39.23 -4.03
C ALA A 359 28.35 37.84 -3.79
N ARG A 360 27.67 36.76 -4.20
CA ARG A 360 28.21 35.39 -4.16
C ARG A 360 29.43 35.22 -5.06
N ALA A 361 29.34 35.69 -6.31
CA ALA A 361 30.46 35.65 -7.26
C ALA A 361 31.68 36.46 -6.78
N ALA A 362 31.44 37.62 -6.15
CA ALA A 362 32.51 38.43 -5.57
C ALA A 362 33.15 37.76 -4.35
N ALA A 363 32.37 37.04 -3.52
CA ALA A 363 32.89 36.28 -2.39
C ALA A 363 33.78 35.10 -2.85
N ASP A 364 33.37 34.40 -3.91
CA ASP A 364 34.16 33.30 -4.48
C ASP A 364 35.45 33.80 -5.15
N ALA A 365 35.39 34.91 -5.90
CA ALA A 365 36.57 35.53 -6.49
C ALA A 365 37.57 36.04 -5.43
N ALA A 366 37.08 36.49 -4.28
CA ALA A 366 37.92 36.92 -3.16
C ALA A 366 38.53 35.74 -2.37
N ALA A 367 38.03 34.51 -2.55
CA ALA A 367 38.52 33.32 -1.89
C ALA A 367 39.71 32.65 -2.62
N VAL A 368 40.09 33.13 -3.82
CA VAL A 368 41.29 32.66 -4.53
C VAL A 368 42.54 33.39 -4.00
N PRO A 369 43.47 32.73 -3.29
CA PRO A 369 44.69 33.38 -2.82
C PRO A 369 45.63 33.62 -4.00
N GLY A 370 46.00 34.88 -4.23
CA GLY A 370 47.02 35.24 -5.22
C GLY A 370 48.41 34.77 -4.78
N ASP A 371 48.92 33.72 -5.41
CA ASP A 371 50.33 33.34 -5.27
C ASP A 371 51.16 34.06 -6.33
N ALA A 372 51.76 35.19 -5.93
CA ALA A 372 52.87 35.81 -6.65
C ALA A 372 53.64 36.75 -5.71
N ALA A 373 54.64 36.22 -5.01
CA ALA A 373 55.98 36.81 -4.90
C ALA A 373 56.83 36.06 -3.87
N VAL A 374 57.80 35.28 -4.35
CA VAL A 374 59.09 35.18 -3.67
C VAL A 374 60.18 35.29 -4.72
N ASP A 375 60.74 36.50 -4.75
CA ASP A 375 61.93 36.90 -5.47
C ASP A 375 63.18 36.26 -4.83
N ALA A 376 64.17 36.03 -5.67
CA ALA A 376 65.45 35.44 -5.35
C ALA A 376 66.33 36.40 -4.55
N ALA A 377 66.92 35.92 -3.44
CA ALA A 377 68.21 36.44 -2.94
C ALA A 377 68.85 35.50 -1.90
N SER A 378 70.05 35.00 -2.26
CA SER A 378 71.20 34.68 -1.39
C SER A 378 71.19 33.40 -0.54
N ARG A 379 71.74 32.30 -1.08
CA ARG A 379 73.14 31.86 -0.86
C ARG A 379 73.50 30.65 -1.69
#